data_AF-A0A917PED3-F1
#
_entry.id   AF-A0A917PED3-F1
#
_cell.length_a   1.000
_cell.length_b   1.000
_cell.length_c   1.000
_cell.angle_alpha   90.00
_cell.angle_beta   90.00
_cell.angle_gamma   90.00
#
_symmetry.space_group_name_H-M   'P 1'
#
loop_
_entity.id
_entity.type
_entity.pdbx_description
1 polymer ?
#
loop_
_entity_poly.entity_id
_entity_poly.type
_entity_poly.pdbx_seq_one_letter_code
_entity_poly.pdbx_strand_id
1 'polypeptide(L)'
;MGLDNHMITSAVPALLSGRPPALPPAPAASSRNARVPLDPNLGIEWPADAPLLSGRDAAAPYPAEMAERALLPSHEVCLAHSDLPDR
;
A
#
# COMPACT_ATOMS: atom_id res chain seq x y z
N MET A 1 33.69 48.20 8.88
CA MET A 1 33.97 48.38 7.43
C MET A 1 35.08 47.41 7.10
N GLY A 2 34.91 46.33 6.38
CA GLY A 2 34.07 46.06 5.21
C GLY A 2 35.07 45.43 4.23
N LEU A 3 35.11 44.10 4.15
CA LEU A 3 36.00 43.39 3.24
C LEU A 3 35.22 43.00 1.98
N ASP A 4 35.83 43.33 0.86
CA ASP A 4 35.27 43.40 -0.47
C ASP A 4 35.08 42.04 -1.15
N ASN A 5 34.17 42.09 -2.11
CA ASN A 5 33.68 41.06 -3.01
C ASN A 5 34.75 40.61 -4.04
N HIS A 6 35.02 39.30 -4.18
CA HIS A 6 35.26 38.72 -5.51
C HIS A 6 35.04 37.19 -5.58
N MET A 7 34.02 36.82 -6.34
CA MET A 7 34.04 35.80 -7.40
C MET A 7 34.78 34.48 -7.12
N ILE A 8 34.04 33.46 -6.71
CA ILE A 8 34.33 32.08 -7.14
C ILE A 8 33.08 31.53 -7.81
N THR A 9 33.08 31.60 -9.14
CA THR A 9 32.31 30.70 -9.97
C THR A 9 33.01 29.34 -9.92
N SER A 10 32.31 28.30 -9.49
CA SER A 10 32.74 26.91 -9.70
C SER A 10 31.51 26.03 -9.79
N ALA A 11 31.63 25.05 -10.66
CA ALA A 11 30.56 24.39 -11.38
C ALA A 11 29.68 23.47 -10.52
N VAL A 12 28.44 23.35 -10.98
CA VAL A 12 27.39 22.42 -10.53
C VAL A 12 27.85 20.96 -10.72
N PRO A 13 27.41 20.05 -9.83
CA PRO A 13 26.64 18.92 -10.35
C PRO A 13 25.29 18.81 -9.65
N ALA A 14 24.26 18.69 -10.48
CA ALA A 14 22.90 18.43 -10.06
C ALA A 14 22.84 17.05 -9.41
N LEU A 15 22.76 17.00 -8.09
CA LEU A 15 22.42 15.77 -7.36
C LEU A 15 21.38 16.07 -6.29
N LEU A 16 20.25 15.42 -6.51
CA LEU A 16 19.32 14.93 -5.50
C LEU A 16 18.56 16.00 -4.72
N SER A 17 17.63 16.63 -5.46
CA SER A 17 16.34 17.06 -4.92
C SER A 17 15.84 15.99 -3.94
N GLY A 18 15.83 16.31 -2.64
CA GLY A 18 15.31 15.47 -1.56
C GLY A 18 13.80 15.32 -1.62
N ARG A 19 13.26 14.94 -2.78
CA ARG A 19 11.88 14.52 -2.91
C ARG A 19 11.87 12.99 -2.84
N PRO A 20 11.24 12.38 -1.82
CA PRO A 20 10.97 10.95 -1.87
C PRO A 20 10.28 10.63 -3.20
N PRO A 21 10.50 9.45 -3.81
CA PRO A 21 9.80 9.08 -5.03
C PRO A 21 8.31 9.34 -4.80
N ALA A 22 7.69 10.09 -5.69
CA ALA A 22 6.25 10.31 -5.61
C ALA A 22 5.62 8.92 -5.59
N LEU A 23 4.94 8.58 -4.49
CA LEU A 23 4.05 7.42 -4.49
C LEU A 23 3.17 7.58 -5.74
N PRO A 24 2.96 6.50 -6.53
CA PRO A 24 2.01 6.57 -7.62
C PRO A 24 0.68 7.12 -7.07
N PRO A 25 -0.07 7.94 -7.85
CA PRO A 25 -1.36 8.41 -7.39
C PRO A 25 -2.17 7.19 -6.99
N ALA A 26 -2.62 7.14 -5.72
CA ALA A 26 -3.51 6.09 -5.28
C ALA A 26 -4.68 6.09 -6.28
N PRO A 27 -4.97 4.96 -6.97
CA PRO A 27 -6.06 4.93 -7.92
C PRO A 27 -7.33 5.31 -7.18
N ALA A 28 -8.19 6.10 -7.84
CA ALA A 28 -9.49 6.55 -7.33
C ALA A 28 -10.10 5.43 -6.47
N ALA A 29 -10.10 5.63 -5.15
CA ALA A 29 -10.13 4.50 -4.23
C ALA A 29 -11.50 3.83 -4.30
N SER A 30 -11.60 2.75 -5.08
CA SER A 30 -12.61 1.74 -4.81
C SER A 30 -12.39 1.32 -3.37
N SER A 31 -13.42 1.33 -2.53
CA SER A 31 -13.35 0.85 -1.15
C SER A 31 -12.89 -0.62 -1.03
N ARG A 32 -12.75 -1.32 -2.15
CA ARG A 32 -12.27 -2.70 -2.25
C ARG A 32 -10.75 -2.78 -2.10
N ASN A 33 -10.31 -3.40 -1.00
CA ASN A 33 -8.93 -3.84 -0.77
C ASN A 33 -8.74 -5.32 -1.17
N ALA A 34 -7.49 -5.75 -1.38
CA ALA A 34 -7.12 -7.15 -1.60
C ALA A 34 -6.18 -7.62 -0.49
N ARG A 35 -6.10 -8.94 -0.27
CA ARG A 35 -5.13 -9.60 0.61
C ARG A 35 -4.47 -10.72 -0.18
N VAL A 36 -3.24 -11.07 0.15
CA VAL A 36 -2.51 -12.14 -0.57
C VAL A 36 -3.29 -13.48 -0.45
N PRO A 37 -3.71 -14.11 -1.56
CA PRO A 37 -4.52 -15.32 -1.51
C PRO A 37 -3.77 -16.59 -1.06
N LEU A 38 -2.44 -16.56 -1.16
CA LEU A 38 -1.56 -17.68 -0.85
C LEU A 38 -0.94 -17.56 0.56
N ASP A 39 -1.57 -16.81 1.46
CA ASP A 39 -1.14 -16.78 2.87
C ASP A 39 -1.29 -18.18 3.49
N PRO A 40 -0.19 -18.83 3.93
CA PRO A 40 -0.25 -20.15 4.54
C PRO A 40 -1.10 -20.19 5.81
N ASN A 41 -1.27 -19.06 6.50
CA ASN A 41 -2.11 -19.00 7.72
C ASN A 41 -3.61 -19.12 7.41
N LEU A 42 -4.03 -18.87 6.16
CA LEU A 42 -5.42 -19.07 5.76
C LEU A 42 -5.76 -20.55 5.60
N GLY A 43 -4.76 -21.41 5.35
CA GLY A 43 -4.96 -22.86 5.19
C GLY A 43 -5.89 -23.24 4.04
N ILE A 44 -5.98 -22.42 3.00
CA ILE A 44 -6.84 -22.67 1.84
C ILE A 44 -6.13 -23.65 0.90
N GLU A 45 -6.76 -24.79 0.65
CA GLU A 45 -6.31 -25.75 -0.36
C GLU A 45 -6.84 -25.33 -1.73
N TRP A 46 -5.95 -24.81 -2.56
CA TRP A 46 -6.29 -24.44 -3.93
C TRP A 46 -6.17 -25.68 -4.84
N PRO A 47 -7.16 -25.95 -5.73
CA PRO A 47 -7.13 -27.09 -6.64
C PRO A 47 -6.22 -26.82 -7.86
N ALA A 48 -5.01 -26.31 -7.61
CA ALA A 48 -3.98 -26.02 -8.59
C ALA A 48 -2.62 -25.96 -7.89
N ASP A 49 -1.61 -26.59 -8.47
CA ASP A 49 -0.24 -26.59 -7.92
C ASP A 49 0.38 -25.18 -7.92
N ALA A 50 0.02 -24.35 -8.91
CA ALA A 50 0.49 -22.98 -9.05
C ALA A 50 -0.68 -22.05 -9.47
N PRO A 51 -1.41 -21.46 -8.50
CA PRO A 51 -2.53 -20.56 -8.79
C PRO A 51 -2.09 -19.32 -9.58
N LEU A 52 -2.82 -18.99 -10.64
CA LEU A 52 -2.57 -17.77 -11.42
C LEU A 52 -3.11 -16.56 -10.67
N LEU A 53 -2.23 -15.63 -10.31
CA LEU A 53 -2.59 -14.41 -9.59
C LEU A 53 -2.57 -13.20 -10.51
N SER A 54 -3.51 -12.28 -10.27
CA SER A 54 -3.41 -10.94 -10.85
C SER A 54 -2.25 -10.17 -10.20
N GLY A 55 -1.71 -9.16 -10.91
CA GLY A 55 -0.68 -8.29 -10.33
C GLY A 55 -1.13 -7.59 -9.04
N ARG A 56 -2.43 -7.32 -8.88
CA ARG A 56 -3.01 -6.72 -7.68
C ARG A 56 -3.01 -7.67 -6.50
N ASP A 57 -3.37 -8.93 -6.70
CA ASP A 57 -3.44 -9.92 -5.63
C ASP A 57 -2.05 -10.42 -5.22
N ALA A 58 -1.12 -10.49 -6.17
CA ALA A 58 0.29 -10.80 -5.90
C ALA A 58 0.99 -9.70 -5.08
N ALA A 59 0.58 -8.44 -5.23
CA ALA A 59 1.11 -7.29 -4.50
C ALA A 59 0.31 -6.95 -3.22
N ALA A 60 -0.70 -7.74 -2.88
CA ALA A 60 -1.57 -7.45 -1.75
C ALA A 60 -0.86 -7.72 -0.40
N PRO A 61 -1.17 -6.95 0.65
CA PRO A 61 -0.58 -7.17 1.98
C PRO A 61 -1.07 -8.48 2.61
N TYR A 62 -0.30 -8.97 3.59
CA TYR A 62 -0.68 -10.13 4.39
C TYR A 62 -1.85 -9.79 5.33
N PRO A 63 -2.81 -10.72 5.54
CA PRO A 63 -3.90 -10.55 6.50
C PRO A 63 -3.45 -10.12 7.90
N ALA A 64 -2.34 -10.69 8.40
CA ALA A 64 -1.78 -10.34 9.71
C ALA A 64 -1.37 -8.85 9.78
N GLU A 65 -0.66 -8.34 8.78
CA GLU A 65 -0.26 -6.93 8.70
C GLU A 65 -1.48 -6.00 8.66
N MET A 66 -2.54 -6.42 7.94
CA MET A 66 -3.78 -5.65 7.89
C MET A 66 -4.51 -5.64 9.24
N ALA A 67 -4.43 -6.71 10.03
CA ALA A 67 -4.97 -6.77 11.37
C ALA A 67 -4.24 -5.80 12.31
N GLU A 68 -2.91 -5.83 12.29
CA GLU A 68 -2.05 -4.93 13.08
C GLU A 68 -2.31 -3.46 12.76
N ARG A 69 -2.64 -3.17 11.49
CA ARG A 69 -2.93 -1.81 11.00
C ARG A 69 -4.42 -1.42 11.11
N ALA A 70 -5.26 -2.25 11.73
CA ALA A 70 -6.71 -2.02 11.85
C ALA A 70 -7.42 -1.73 10.51
N LEU A 71 -6.96 -2.36 9.42
CA LEU A 71 -7.56 -2.26 8.08
C LEU A 71 -8.64 -3.32 7.82
N LEU A 72 -8.81 -4.25 8.76
CA LEU A 72 -9.88 -5.25 8.76
C LEU A 72 -11.14 -4.68 9.41
N PRO A 73 -12.35 -4.94 8.86
CA PRO A 73 -13.58 -4.63 9.58
C PRO A 73 -13.67 -5.49 10.84
N SER A 74 -14.24 -4.93 11.91
CA SER A 74 -14.56 -5.71 13.10
C SER A 74 -15.78 -6.59 12.86
N HIS A 75 -15.83 -7.73 13.54
CA HIS A 75 -16.94 -8.67 13.46
C HIS A 75 -18.28 -8.01 13.81
N GLU A 76 -18.32 -7.19 14.86
CA GLU A 76 -19.53 -6.46 15.31
C GLU A 76 -20.07 -5.51 14.24
N VAL A 77 -19.18 -4.76 13.57
CA VAL A 77 -19.56 -3.85 12.48
C VAL A 77 -20.13 -4.63 11.30
N CYS A 78 -19.55 -5.79 10.98
CA CYS A 78 -20.08 -6.66 9.94
C CYS A 78 -21.49 -7.17 10.30
N LEU A 79 -21.71 -7.65 11.53
CA LEU A 79 -23.02 -8.14 11.97
C LEU A 79 -24.11 -7.07 11.88
N ALA A 80 -23.80 -5.84 12.30
CA ALA A 80 -24.75 -4.72 12.20
C ALA A 80 -25.19 -4.42 10.75
N HIS A 81 -24.35 -4.71 9.75
CA HIS A 81 -24.70 -4.56 8.33
C HIS A 81 -25.37 -5.81 7.73
N SER A 82 -25.21 -6.98 8.36
CA SER A 82 -25.84 -8.23 7.95
C SER A 82 -27.28 -8.36 8.44
N ASP A 83 -27.63 -7.75 9.58
CA ASP A 83 -28.99 -7.74 10.16
C ASP A 83 -29.89 -6.64 9.55
N LEU A 84 -29.49 -6.06 8.42
CA LEU A 84 -30.33 -5.10 7.69
C LEU A 84 -31.54 -5.84 7.08
N PRO A 85 -32.78 -5.43 7.37
CA PRO A 85 -33.97 -6.09 6.85
C PRO A 85 -34.03 -5.93 5.32
N ASP A 86 -34.23 -7.07 4.64
CA ASP A 86 -34.24 -7.30 3.19
C ASP A 86 -32.97 -6.92 2.41
N ARG A 87 -32.11 -7.94 2.22
CA ARG A 87 -31.20 -8.12 1.08
C ARG A 87 -31.78 -9.20 0.18
#